data_AF-A0A1F3S1J3-F1
#
_entry.id   AF-A0A1F3S1J3-F1
#
_cell.length_a   1.000
_cell.length_b   1.000
_cell.length_c   1.000
_cell.angle_alpha   90.00
_cell.angle_beta   90.00
_cell.angle_gamma   90.00
#
_symmetry.space_group_name_H-M   'P 1'
#
loop_
_entity.id
_entity.type
_entity.pdbx_description
1 polymer ?
#
loop_
_entity_poly.entity_id
_entity_poly.type
_entity_poly.pdbx_seq_one_letter_code
_entity_poly.pdbx_strand_id
1 'polypeptide(L)'
;MQEQVKIEDLTKSLKVYVQTNIELFKLEATERTSVFGANLISILVVGFSLFLFVLFVSLSAGFFLASYFNDNYTGFLLVTGFYFMLTIVLFIGRKKFIEKPIRDKIIRRILKK
;
A
#
# COMPACT_ATOMS: atom_id res chain seq x y z
N MET A 1 32.76 -46.58 26.71
CA MET A 1 33.30 -45.62 25.73
C MET A 1 32.46 -45.50 24.44
N GLN A 2 31.21 -46.00 24.37
CA GLN A 2 30.40 -45.93 23.13
C GLN A 2 29.31 -44.84 23.11
N GLU A 3 28.99 -44.21 24.25
CA GLU A 3 27.97 -43.16 24.29
C GLU A 3 28.43 -41.79 23.78
N GLN A 4 29.72 -41.42 23.93
CA GLN A 4 30.18 -40.07 23.56
C GLN A 4 30.22 -39.83 22.04
N VAL A 5 30.51 -40.86 21.24
CA VAL A 5 30.59 -40.75 19.77
C VAL A 5 29.22 -40.44 19.15
N LYS A 6 28.13 -40.93 19.75
CA LYS A 6 26.76 -40.73 19.26
C LYS A 6 26.30 -39.29 19.47
N ILE A 7 26.65 -38.68 20.60
CA ILE A 7 26.30 -37.29 20.94
C ILE A 7 27.02 -36.31 20.00
N GLU A 8 28.26 -36.61 19.62
CA GLU A 8 29.06 -35.80 18.68
C GLU A 8 28.45 -35.78 17.28
N ASP A 9 28.02 -36.94 16.75
CA ASP A 9 27.39 -37.05 15.42
C ASP A 9 25.99 -36.43 15.36
N LEU A 10 25.22 -36.55 16.45
CA LEU A 10 23.93 -35.87 16.59
C LEU A 10 24.12 -34.35 16.61
N THR A 11 25.12 -33.84 17.34
CA THR A 11 25.45 -32.41 17.39
C THR A 11 25.89 -31.90 16.02
N LYS A 12 26.66 -32.70 15.27
CA LYS A 12 27.13 -32.37 13.93
C LYS A 12 26.00 -32.31 12.91
N SER A 13 25.08 -33.28 12.93
CA SER A 13 23.89 -33.29 12.07
C SER A 13 22.93 -32.15 12.40
N LEU A 14 22.75 -31.83 13.69
CA LEU A 14 21.94 -30.70 14.14
C LEU A 14 22.53 -29.38 13.66
N LYS A 15 23.86 -29.23 13.73
CA LYS A 15 24.57 -28.03 13.28
C LYS A 15 24.43 -27.81 11.78
N VAL A 16 24.51 -28.87 10.96
CA VAL A 16 24.27 -28.79 9.51
C VAL A 16 22.82 -28.41 9.22
N TYR A 17 21.86 -29.00 9.91
CA TYR A 17 20.44 -28.67 9.75
C TYR A 17 20.15 -27.20 10.10
N VAL A 18 20.67 -26.71 11.21
CA VAL A 18 20.50 -25.30 11.62
C VAL A 18 21.18 -24.36 10.63
N GLN A 19 22.34 -24.74 10.10
CA GLN A 19 23.08 -23.94 9.13
C GLN A 19 22.33 -23.82 7.80
N THR A 20 21.74 -24.90 7.29
CA THR A 20 20.89 -24.88 6.08
C THR A 20 19.62 -24.06 6.29
N ASN A 21 18.99 -24.13 7.48
CA ASN A 21 17.82 -23.32 7.78
C ASN A 21 18.15 -21.82 7.89
N ILE A 22 19.32 -21.44 8.42
CA ILE A 22 19.79 -20.05 8.44
C ILE A 22 20.06 -19.54 7.03
N GLU A 23 20.63 -20.37 6.16
CA GLU A 23 20.92 -20.01 4.78
C GLU A 23 19.64 -19.83 3.95
N LEU A 24 18.65 -20.72 4.14
CA LEU A 24 17.30 -20.58 3.60
C LEU A 24 16.59 -19.33 4.11
N PHE A 25 16.67 -19.03 5.42
CA PHE A 25 16.08 -17.82 6.00
C PHE A 25 16.74 -16.55 5.48
N LYS A 26 18.06 -16.57 5.26
CA LYS A 26 18.79 -15.43 4.70
C LYS A 26 18.40 -15.19 3.24
N LEU A 27 18.26 -16.25 2.45
CA LEU A 27 17.84 -16.16 1.05
C LEU A 27 16.40 -15.65 0.94
N GLU A 28 15.49 -16.22 1.73
CA GLU A 28 14.07 -15.83 1.75
C GLU A 28 13.88 -14.42 2.33
N ALA A 29 14.67 -14.03 3.33
CA ALA A 29 14.69 -12.65 3.84
C ALA A 29 15.19 -11.67 2.78
N THR A 30 16.27 -11.97 2.06
CA THR A 30 16.77 -11.09 0.99
C THR A 30 15.75 -10.99 -0.15
N GLU A 31 15.17 -12.10 -0.58
CA GLU A 31 14.18 -12.12 -1.67
C GLU A 31 12.89 -11.40 -1.26
N ARG A 32 12.33 -11.71 -0.09
CA ARG A 32 11.12 -11.04 0.40
C ARG A 32 11.36 -9.56 0.67
N THR A 33 12.47 -9.17 1.30
CA THR A 33 12.74 -7.75 1.58
C THR A 33 12.97 -6.97 0.28
N SER A 34 13.64 -7.56 -0.69
CA SER A 34 13.90 -6.90 -1.98
C SER A 34 12.62 -6.78 -2.81
N VAL A 35 11.80 -7.83 -2.90
CA VAL A 35 10.53 -7.78 -3.65
C VAL A 35 9.50 -6.88 -2.96
N PHE A 36 9.41 -6.93 -1.63
CA PHE A 36 8.49 -6.08 -0.89
C PHE A 36 8.94 -4.61 -0.91
N GLY A 37 10.25 -4.35 -0.75
CA GLY A 37 10.83 -3.02 -0.88
C GLY A 37 10.64 -2.44 -2.29
N ALA A 38 10.94 -3.21 -3.33
CA ALA A 38 10.77 -2.78 -4.72
C ALA A 38 9.29 -2.52 -5.07
N ASN A 39 8.36 -3.36 -4.59
CA ASN A 39 6.93 -3.13 -4.79
C ASN A 39 6.42 -1.91 -4.03
N LEU A 40 6.86 -1.70 -2.78
CA LEU A 40 6.48 -0.52 -2.01
C LEU A 40 6.98 0.75 -2.67
N ILE A 41 8.24 0.79 -3.08
CA ILE A 41 8.82 1.94 -3.80
C ILE A 41 8.08 2.16 -5.12
N SER A 42 7.81 1.10 -5.89
CA SER A 42 7.08 1.22 -7.15
C SER A 42 5.66 1.76 -6.96
N ILE A 43 4.92 1.25 -5.96
CA ILE A 43 3.59 1.75 -5.60
C ILE A 43 3.66 3.20 -5.14
N LEU A 44 4.67 3.57 -4.36
CA LEU A 44 4.83 4.92 -3.84
C LEU A 44 5.17 5.90 -4.97
N VAL A 45 6.05 5.52 -5.90
CA VAL A 45 6.38 6.32 -7.09
C VAL A 45 5.17 6.51 -7.99
N VAL A 46 4.45 5.43 -8.32
CA VAL A 46 3.24 5.50 -9.16
C VAL A 46 2.13 6.28 -8.46
N GLY A 47 1.91 6.03 -7.17
CA GLY A 47 0.91 6.72 -6.37
C GLY A 47 1.22 8.22 -6.22
N PHE A 48 2.49 8.57 -6.01
CA PHE A 48 2.94 9.95 -5.94
C PHE A 48 2.81 10.67 -7.28
N SER A 49 3.16 10.00 -8.39
CA SER A 49 2.97 10.53 -9.74
C SER A 49 1.49 10.80 -10.03
N LEU A 50 0.60 9.85 -9.72
CA LEU A 50 -0.84 10.04 -9.84
C LEU A 50 -1.36 11.18 -8.96
N PHE A 51 -0.89 11.26 -7.71
CA PHE A 51 -1.27 12.33 -6.79
C PHE A 51 -0.90 13.71 -7.36
N LEU A 52 0.34 13.86 -7.84
CA LEU A 52 0.78 15.09 -8.50
C LEU A 52 -0.07 15.41 -9.72
N PHE A 53 -0.34 14.44 -10.58
CA PHE A 53 -1.17 14.63 -11.76
C PHE A 53 -2.55 15.20 -11.40
N VAL A 54 -3.24 14.59 -10.43
CA VAL A 54 -4.55 15.05 -9.95
C VAL A 54 -4.46 16.47 -9.36
N LEU A 55 -3.38 16.77 -8.64
CA LEU A 55 -3.13 18.11 -8.06
C LEU A 55 -3.02 19.16 -9.18
N PHE A 56 -2.21 18.90 -10.20
CA PHE A 56 -2.05 19.80 -11.35
C PHE A 56 -3.34 19.99 -12.14
N VAL A 57 -4.12 18.92 -12.34
CA VAL A 57 -5.44 19.02 -12.99
C VAL A 57 -6.40 19.89 -12.18
N SER A 58 -6.41 19.74 -10.86
CA SER A 58 -7.26 20.55 -9.97
C SER A 58 -6.85 22.04 -9.99
N LEU A 59 -5.55 22.33 -9.94
CA LEU A 59 -5.01 23.68 -10.11
C LEU A 59 -5.38 24.27 -11.47
N SER A 60 -5.18 23.51 -12.55
CA SER A 60 -5.50 23.94 -13.91
C SER A 60 -6.98 24.26 -14.07
N ALA A 61 -7.86 23.40 -13.55
CA ALA A 61 -9.31 23.66 -13.53
C ALA A 61 -9.65 24.93 -12.74
N GLY A 62 -9.03 25.14 -11.57
CA GLY A 62 -9.20 26.34 -10.75
C GLY A 62 -8.79 27.62 -11.48
N PHE A 63 -7.61 27.62 -12.10
CA PHE A 63 -7.12 28.76 -12.88
C PHE A 63 -7.92 29.00 -14.16
N PHE A 64 -8.37 27.96 -14.85
CA PHE A 64 -9.20 28.09 -16.05
C PHE A 64 -10.55 28.74 -15.73
N LEU A 65 -11.22 28.30 -14.66
CA LEU A 65 -12.46 28.91 -14.20
C LEU A 65 -12.25 30.34 -13.68
N ALA A 66 -11.13 30.60 -13.00
CA ALA A 66 -10.77 31.94 -12.53
C ALA A 66 -10.58 32.92 -13.70
N SER A 67 -9.87 32.48 -14.75
CA SER A 67 -9.63 33.31 -15.93
C SER A 67 -10.92 33.60 -16.71
N TYR A 68 -11.88 32.66 -16.74
CA TYR A 68 -13.16 32.88 -17.40
C TYR A 68 -14.01 33.96 -16.71
N PHE A 69 -13.96 34.01 -15.38
CA PHE A 69 -14.71 35.00 -14.58
C PHE A 69 -13.98 36.34 -14.39
N ASN A 70 -12.75 36.50 -14.90
CA ASN A 70 -11.88 37.68 -14.70
C ASN A 70 -11.58 38.01 -13.22
N ASP A 71 -11.93 37.12 -12.30
CA ASP A 71 -11.67 37.24 -10.87
C ASP A 71 -11.18 35.90 -10.31
N ASN A 72 -9.99 35.95 -9.71
CA ASN A 72 -9.33 34.78 -9.12
C ASN A 72 -10.14 34.16 -7.98
N TYR A 73 -10.91 34.97 -7.26
CA TYR A 73 -11.72 34.50 -6.13
C TYR A 73 -12.87 33.62 -6.59
N THR A 74 -13.54 33.97 -7.69
CA THR A 74 -14.73 33.25 -8.16
C THR A 74 -14.39 31.86 -8.69
N GLY A 75 -13.26 31.73 -9.39
CA GLY A 75 -12.81 30.43 -9.93
C GLY A 75 -12.50 29.40 -8.86
N PHE A 76 -11.75 29.81 -7.82
CA PHE A 76 -11.47 28.93 -6.67
C PHE A 76 -12.70 28.63 -5.84
N LEU A 77 -13.64 29.58 -5.70
CA LEU A 77 -14.88 29.37 -4.96
C LEU A 77 -15.77 28.32 -5.65
N LEU A 78 -15.87 28.34 -6.97
CA LEU A 78 -16.64 27.34 -7.73
C LEU A 78 -16.01 25.94 -7.66
N VAL A 79 -14.67 25.84 -7.80
CA VAL A 79 -13.96 24.55 -7.67
C VAL A 79 -14.08 24.00 -6.26
N THR A 80 -13.94 24.84 -5.24
CA THR A 80 -14.15 24.46 -3.84
C THR A 80 -15.58 24.01 -3.60
N GLY A 81 -16.58 24.73 -4.13
CA GLY A 81 -17.99 24.35 -4.05
C GLY A 81 -18.28 23.02 -4.72
N PHE A 82 -17.69 22.76 -5.89
CA PHE A 82 -17.81 21.48 -6.59
C PHE A 82 -17.16 20.33 -5.80
N TYR A 83 -15.95 20.51 -5.27
CA TYR A 83 -15.30 19.53 -4.41
C TYR A 83 -16.06 19.30 -3.11
N PHE A 84 -16.66 20.34 -2.54
CA PHE A 84 -17.50 20.25 -1.34
C PHE A 84 -18.78 19.45 -1.63
N MET A 85 -19.43 19.71 -2.76
CA MET A 85 -20.60 18.96 -3.21
C MET A 85 -20.26 17.49 -3.47
N LEU A 86 -19.13 17.20 -4.13
CA LEU A 86 -18.60 15.83 -4.27
C LEU A 86 -18.35 15.17 -2.92
N THR A 87 -17.78 15.90 -1.96
CA THR A 87 -17.52 15.40 -0.61
C THR A 87 -18.82 15.03 0.11
N ILE A 88 -19.87 15.84 -0.01
CA ILE A 88 -21.20 15.54 0.56
C ILE A 88 -21.77 14.27 -0.07
N VAL A 89 -21.72 14.16 -1.41
CA VAL A 89 -22.20 12.96 -2.13
C VAL A 89 -21.43 11.71 -1.69
N LEU A 90 -20.10 11.81 -1.58
CA LEU A 90 -19.28 10.72 -1.08
C LEU A 90 -19.57 10.41 0.39
N PHE A 91 -19.84 11.39 1.24
CA PHE A 91 -20.15 11.19 2.65
C PHE A 91 -21.46 10.42 2.84
N ILE A 92 -22.48 10.72 2.04
CA ILE A 92 -23.76 9.99 2.01
C ILE A 92 -23.54 8.58 1.43
N GLY A 93 -22.75 8.47 0.36
CA GLY A 93 -22.43 7.22 -0.31
C GLY A 93 -21.45 6.30 0.45
N ARG A 94 -20.69 6.83 1.43
CA ARG A 94 -19.55 6.12 2.06
C ARG A 94 -19.95 4.78 2.66
N LYS A 95 -21.11 4.71 3.31
CA LYS A 95 -21.61 3.47 3.93
C LYS A 95 -21.91 2.39 2.89
N LYS A 96 -22.34 2.77 1.69
CA LYS A 96 -22.74 1.81 0.65
C LYS A 96 -21.58 1.45 -0.29
N PHE A 97 -20.74 2.42 -0.65
CA PHE A 97 -19.66 2.24 -1.62
C PHE A 97 -18.31 1.86 -1.01
N ILE A 98 -18.02 2.26 0.24
CA ILE A 98 -16.71 2.02 0.87
C ILE A 98 -16.85 0.95 1.94
N GLU A 99 -17.80 1.11 2.87
CA GLU A 99 -17.92 0.24 4.04
C GLU A 99 -18.31 -1.20 3.67
N LYS A 100 -19.27 -1.38 2.74
CA LYS A 100 -19.71 -2.72 2.28
C LYS A 100 -18.61 -3.54 1.58
N PRO A 101 -17.95 -3.06 0.51
CA PRO A 101 -16.97 -3.88 -0.19
C PRO A 101 -15.69 -4.10 0.62
N ILE A 102 -15.32 -3.16 1.51
CA ILE A 102 -14.18 -3.36 2.41
C ILE A 102 -14.52 -4.45 3.44
N ARG A 103 -15.70 -4.38 4.06
CA ARG A 103 -16.15 -5.40 5.01
C ARG A 103 -16.27 -6.77 4.36
N ASP A 104 -16.83 -6.86 3.16
CA ASP A 104 -16.94 -8.13 2.42
C ASP A 104 -15.57 -8.69 2.02
N LYS A 105 -14.61 -7.84 1.63
CA LYS A 105 -13.23 -8.26 1.36
C LYS A 105 -12.51 -8.76 2.62
N ILE A 106 -12.69 -8.09 3.76
CA ILE A 106 -12.10 -8.50 5.05
C ILE A 106 -12.72 -9.82 5.50
N ILE A 107 -14.04 -9.94 5.48
CA ILE A 107 -14.77 -11.16 5.83
C ILE A 107 -14.30 -12.32 4.93
N ARG A 108 -14.25 -12.15 3.60
CA ARG A 108 -13.76 -13.20 2.70
C ARG A 108 -12.30 -13.61 2.95
N ARG A 109 -11.43 -12.68 3.36
CA ARG A 109 -10.02 -13.01 3.67
C ARG A 109 -9.88 -13.78 4.98
N ILE A 110 -10.76 -13.53 5.95
CA ILE A 110 -10.73 -14.20 7.26
C ILE A 110 -11.46 -15.55 7.21
N LEU A 111 -12.62 -15.64 6.54
CA LEU A 111 -13.41 -16.88 6.41
C LEU A 111 -12.86 -17.89 5.40
N LYS A 112 -11.94 -17.48 4.52
CA LYS A 112 -11.31 -18.41 3.56
C LYS A 112 -9.99 -18.99 4.09
N LYS A 113 -9.93 -19.24 5.40
CA LYS A 113 -8.86 -20.00 6.04
C LYS A 113 -9.41 -21.34 6.51
#